data_AF-A0A259S8T8-F1
#
_entry.id   AF-A0A259S8T8-F1
#
_cell.length_a   1.000
_cell.length_b   1.000
_cell.length_c   1.000
_cell.angle_alpha   90.00
_cell.angle_beta   90.00
_cell.angle_gamma   90.00
#
_symmetry.space_group_name_H-M   'P 1'
#
loop_
_entity.id
_entity.type
_entity.pdbx_description
1 polymer ?
#
loop_
_entity_poly.entity_id
_entity_poly.type
_entity_poly.pdbx_seq_one_letter_code
_entity_poly.pdbx_strand_id
1 'polypeptide(L)' 'MTKSELIDRLADRQKYLSIRDIDTSVKLMLDEMISSMSRGDRIEIRG' A
#
# COMPACT_ATOMS: atom_id res chain seq x y z
N MET A 1 -8.02 7.01 9.14
CA MET A 1 -6.83 6.19 8.88
C MET A 1 -5.95 6.95 7.90
N THR A 2 -4.79 7.42 8.34
CA THR A 2 -3.78 8.06 7.48
C THR A 2 -2.86 7.01 6.86
N LYS A 3 -2.07 7.39 5.83
CA LYS A 3 -1.03 6.51 5.27
C LYS A 3 -0.03 6.08 6.35
N SER A 4 0.38 7.00 7.22
CA SER A 4 1.30 6.71 8.32
C SER A 4 0.71 5.71 9.32
N GLU A 5 -0.55 5.88 9.72
CA GLU A 5 -1.24 4.92 10.61
C GLU A 5 -1.35 3.51 10.00
N LEU A 6 -1.49 3.41 8.67
CA LEU A 6 -1.46 2.13 7.98
C LEU A 6 -0.06 1.49 8.01
N ILE A 7 0.99 2.28 7.79
CA ILE A 7 2.38 1.81 7.84
C ILE A 7 2.72 1.29 9.22
N ASP A 8 2.35 2.02 10.28
CA ASP A 8 2.59 1.62 11.67
C ASP A 8 1.92 0.26 11.96
N ARG A 9 0.65 0.09 11.56
CA ARG A 9 -0.08 -1.18 11.71
C ARG A 9 0.54 -2.33 10.92
N LEU A 10 1.12 -2.06 9.75
CA LEU A 10 1.80 -3.08 8.94
C LEU A 10 3.15 -3.43 9.55
N ALA A 11 3.90 -2.47 10.06
CA ALA A 11 5.17 -2.68 10.75
C ALA A 11 5.00 -3.56 12.00
N ASP A 12 3.93 -3.35 12.77
CA ASP A 12 3.60 -4.20 13.93
C ASP A 12 3.37 -5.67 13.56
N ARG A 13 2.82 -5.92 12.36
CA ARG A 13 2.51 -7.25 11.85
C ARG A 13 3.68 -7.90 11.11
N GLN A 14 4.50 -7.10 10.43
CA GLN A 14 5.58 -7.55 9.55
C GLN A 14 6.95 -7.32 10.20
N LYS A 15 7.24 -8.05 11.27
CA LYS A 15 8.45 -7.85 12.11
C LYS A 15 9.79 -8.06 11.40
N TYR A 16 9.80 -8.69 10.23
CA TYR A 16 11.00 -8.98 9.45
C TYR A 16 11.27 -7.99 8.31
N LEU A 17 10.33 -7.07 8.05
CA LEU A 17 10.49 -6.04 7.02
C LEU A 17 10.92 -4.73 7.66
N SER A 18 11.77 -3.98 6.98
CA SER A 18 12.10 -2.63 7.43
C SER A 18 10.91 -1.69 7.21
N ILE A 19 10.75 -0.69 8.09
CA ILE A 19 9.71 0.34 7.93
C ILE A 19 9.80 1.01 6.55
N ARG A 20 11.02 1.21 6.04
CA ARG A 20 11.27 1.78 4.71
C ARG A 20 10.70 0.90 3.60
N ASP A 21 10.86 -0.41 3.70
CA ASP A 21 10.34 -1.34 2.69
C ASP A 21 8.81 -1.39 2.74
N ILE A 22 8.23 -1.31 3.93
CA ILE A 22 6.78 -1.23 4.11
C ILE A 22 6.22 0.06 3.50
N ASP A 23 6.79 1.23 3.82
CA ASP A 23 6.35 2.51 3.24
C ASP A 23 6.49 2.52 1.72
N THR A 24 7.62 2.02 1.20
CA THR A 24 7.87 1.93 -0.24
C THR A 24 6.83 1.02 -0.91
N SER A 25 6.54 -0.14 -0.31
CA SER A 25 5.55 -1.08 -0.85
C SER A 25 4.14 -0.49 -0.83
N VAL A 26 3.74 0.19 0.25
CA VAL A 26 2.44 0.88 0.33
C VAL A 26 2.33 1.96 -0.74
N LYS A 27 3.38 2.75 -0.92
CA LYS A 27 3.42 3.77 -1.98
C LYS A 27 3.26 3.15 -3.36
N LEU A 28 4.02 2.09 -3.67
CA LEU A 28 3.95 1.41 -4.96
C LEU A 28 2.57 0.84 -5.25
N MET A 29 1.91 0.23 -4.26
CA MET A 29 0.56 -0.29 -4.42
C MET A 29 -0.44 0.82 -4.74
N LEU A 30 -0.39 1.95 -4.01
CA LEU A 30 -1.28 3.08 -4.23
C LEU A 30 -1.02 3.74 -5.59
N ASP A 31 0.25 3.92 -5.96
CA ASP A 31 0.65 4.51 -7.24
C ASP A 31 0.13 3.66 -8.41
N GLU A 32 0.21 2.33 -8.34
CA GLU A 32 -0.34 1.47 -9.39
C GLU A 32 -1.87 1.52 -9.44
N MET A 33 -2.55 1.57 -8.29
CA MET A 33 -4.00 1.74 -8.28
C MET A 33 -4.42 3.06 -8.93
N ILE A 34 -3.74 4.16 -8.62
CA ILE A 34 -3.99 5.46 -9.24
C ILE A 34 -3.74 5.39 -10.75
N SER A 35 -2.63 4.78 -11.16
CA SER A 35 -2.24 4.59 -12.56
C SER A 35 -3.32 3.80 -13.32
N SER A 36 -3.75 2.66 -12.78
CA SER A 36 -4.83 1.82 -13.33
C SER A 36 -6.14 2.60 -13.47
N MET A 37 -6.57 3.31 -12.41
CA MET A 37 -7.78 4.13 -12.48
C MET A 37 -7.69 5.25 -13.51
N SER A 38 -6.52 5.88 -13.66
CA SER A 38 -6.30 6.94 -14.65
C SER A 38 -6.42 6.46 -16.10
N ARG A 39 -6.14 5.18 -16.34
CA ARG A 39 -6.33 4.53 -17.66
C ARG A 39 -7.79 4.11 -17.91
N GLY A 40 -8.65 4.23 -16.89
CA GLY A 40 -10.03 3.74 -16.93
C GLY A 40 -10.14 2.23 -16.64
N ASP A 41 -9.05 1.59 -16.18
CA ASP A 41 -9.06 0.19 -15.82
C ASP A 41 -9.84 -0.02 -14.50
N ARG A 42 -10.52 -1.17 -14.38
CA ARG A 42 -11.21 -1.56 -13.16
C ARG A 42 -10.27 -2.35 -12.25
N ILE A 43 -10.16 -1.92 -11.00
CA ILE A 43 -9.44 -2.65 -9.95
C ILE A 43 -10.45 -3.51 -9.18
N GLU A 44 -10.17 -4.81 -9.04
CA GLU A 44 -11.00 -5.74 -8.27
C GLU A 44 -10.14 -6.40 -7.18
N ILE A 45 -10.49 -6.16 -5.91
CA ILE A 45 -9.87 -6.82 -4.75
C ILE A 45 -10.95 -7.71 -4.13
N ARG A 46 -10.74 -9.03 -4.20
CA ARG A 46 -11.63 -10.02 -3.60
C ARG A 46 -11.25 -10.24 -2.14
N GLY A 47 -12.26 -10.31 -1.27
CA GLY A 47 -12.11 -10.61 0.16
C GLY A 47 -11.81 -12.08 0.38
#